data_AF-A0A842HBM1-F1
#
_entry.id   AF-A0A842HBM1-F1
#
_cell.length_a   1.000
_cell.length_b   1.000
_cell.length_c   1.000
_cell.angle_alpha   90.00
_cell.angle_beta   90.00
_cell.angle_gamma   90.00
#
_symmetry.space_group_name_H-M   'P 1'
#
loop_
_entity.id
_entity.type
_entity.pdbx_description
1 polymer ?
#
loop_
_entity_poly.entity_id
_entity_poly.type
_entity_poly.pdbx_seq_one_letter_code
_entity_poly.pdbx_strand_id
1 'polypeptide(L)'
;MPDISVVTGGDTVETFGAYTTGRGRVISYAGPEKIVLFRQLAGVDAEGNPLREEISSVHVRPGVQRWLFIFQRDEGGKYKVSPIPDDLKGFGPGQCRFINFSPYQVAVKMSKETLNIPAHGFSDFSPSQREEGYQETFMVSVTKEGKARRVFEGKLYYSPQLRFLYLLLPDLRGREGSIRFVGIPERIGSDNPLP
;
A
#
# COMPACT_ATOMS: atom_id res chain seq x y z
N MET A 1 8.36 -6.40 -16.06
CA MET A 1 7.66 -5.37 -15.23
C MET A 1 8.29 -4.03 -15.56
N PRO A 2 7.55 -2.90 -15.57
CA PRO A 2 8.19 -1.62 -15.81
C PRO A 2 8.96 -1.19 -14.57
N ASP A 3 10.22 -0.84 -14.78
CA ASP A 3 11.03 -0.17 -13.79
C ASP A 3 10.54 1.26 -13.61
N ILE A 4 10.22 1.61 -12.36
CA ILE A 4 9.82 2.96 -11.96
C ILE A 4 11.01 3.58 -11.27
N SER A 5 11.33 4.79 -11.68
CA SER A 5 12.39 5.60 -11.09
C SER A 5 11.79 6.76 -10.31
N VAL A 6 12.31 7.01 -9.12
CA VAL A 6 12.02 8.19 -8.31
C VAL A 6 13.30 8.99 -8.15
N VAL A 7 13.23 10.30 -8.39
CA VAL A 7 14.33 11.20 -8.06
C VAL A 7 14.25 11.52 -6.57
N THR A 8 15.17 10.97 -5.80
CA THR A 8 15.40 11.30 -4.40
C THR A 8 16.39 12.47 -4.35
N GLY A 9 16.07 13.53 -3.59
CA GLY A 9 16.69 14.86 -3.71
C GLY A 9 18.21 14.89 -3.99
N GLY A 10 18.64 15.79 -4.89
CA GLY A 10 20.05 15.93 -5.30
C GLY A 10 20.48 14.95 -6.40
N ASP A 11 19.65 14.79 -7.45
CA ASP A 11 19.93 13.98 -8.65
C ASP A 11 20.08 12.46 -8.46
N THR A 12 19.85 11.94 -7.24
CA THR A 12 19.87 10.50 -6.99
C THR A 12 18.59 9.87 -7.53
N VAL A 13 18.74 8.86 -8.40
CA VAL A 13 17.59 8.15 -8.98
C VAL A 13 17.51 6.76 -8.36
N GLU A 14 16.45 6.51 -7.60
CA GLU A 14 16.13 5.17 -7.11
C GLU A 14 15.17 4.48 -8.08
N THR A 15 15.58 3.31 -8.58
CA THR A 15 14.75 2.47 -9.45
C THR A 15 14.24 1.25 -8.71
N PHE A 16 12.95 0.94 -8.89
CA PHE A 16 12.28 -0.21 -8.28
C PHE A 16 11.08 -0.66 -9.12
N GLY A 17 10.70 -1.92 -8.98
CA GLY A 17 9.54 -2.48 -9.68
C GLY A 17 8.22 -1.92 -9.16
N ALA A 18 7.30 -1.58 -10.07
CA ALA A 18 5.89 -1.34 -9.72
C ALA A 18 5.14 -2.66 -9.50
N TYR A 19 4.77 -2.94 -8.25
CA TYR A 19 3.90 -4.06 -7.91
C TYR A 19 2.49 -3.57 -7.61
N THR A 20 1.49 -4.20 -8.25
CA THR A 20 0.06 -3.88 -8.05
C THR A 20 -0.60 -4.73 -6.96
N THR A 21 0.01 -5.86 -6.61
CA THR A 21 -0.49 -6.82 -5.60
C THR A 21 0.59 -7.27 -4.62
N GLY A 22 1.81 -6.76 -4.74
CA GLY A 22 2.95 -7.08 -3.88
C GLY A 22 3.41 -5.85 -3.11
N ARG A 23 4.27 -6.07 -2.11
CA ARG A 23 4.90 -4.99 -1.37
C ARG A 23 5.98 -4.37 -2.26
N GLY A 24 5.85 -3.08 -2.54
CA GLY A 24 6.90 -2.31 -3.21
C GLY A 24 8.15 -2.17 -2.33
N ARG A 25 9.22 -1.62 -2.91
CA ARG A 25 10.41 -1.24 -2.14
C ARG A 25 10.11 -0.05 -1.24
N VAL A 26 10.64 -0.09 -0.01
CA VAL A 26 10.63 1.07 0.90
C VAL A 26 11.77 1.99 0.50
N ILE A 27 11.46 3.27 0.33
CA ILE A 27 12.41 4.30 -0.09
C ILE A 27 12.65 5.23 1.07
N SER A 28 13.92 5.56 1.31
CA SER A 28 14.28 6.62 2.24
C SER A 28 14.28 7.94 1.48
N TYR A 29 13.45 8.90 1.90
CA TYR A 29 13.31 10.17 1.20
C TYR A 29 13.22 11.33 2.20
N ALA A 30 14.10 12.31 2.02
CA ALA A 30 14.17 13.54 2.81
C ALA A 30 14.14 14.81 1.93
N GLY A 31 13.67 14.69 0.69
CA GLY A 31 13.57 15.79 -0.27
C GLY A 31 12.27 16.60 -0.16
N PRO A 32 11.93 17.39 -1.20
CA PRO A 32 10.70 18.19 -1.26
C PRO A 32 9.40 17.40 -1.06
N GLU A 33 8.33 18.06 -0.62
CA GLU A 33 7.03 17.39 -0.41
C GLU A 33 6.43 16.79 -1.69
N LYS A 34 6.77 17.30 -2.87
CA LYS A 34 6.31 16.74 -4.14
C LYS A 34 7.35 15.76 -4.69
N ILE A 35 6.96 14.49 -4.82
CA ILE A 35 7.74 13.45 -5.48
C ILE A 35 7.16 13.20 -6.86
N VAL A 36 8.01 13.25 -7.88
CA VAL A 36 7.65 12.87 -9.25
C VAL A 36 8.18 11.47 -9.54
N LEU A 37 7.32 10.60 -10.05
CA LEU A 37 7.64 9.24 -10.44
C LEU A 37 7.76 9.18 -11.96
N PHE A 38 8.79 8.47 -12.42
CA PHE A 38 9.10 8.33 -13.83
C PHE A 38 9.11 6.86 -14.24
N ARG A 39 8.73 6.58 -15.48
CA ARG A 39 9.08 5.34 -16.16
C ARG A 39 10.31 5.60 -17.02
N GLN A 40 11.30 4.73 -16.92
CA GLN A 40 12.44 4.79 -17.83
C GLN A 40 12.03 4.25 -19.21
N LEU A 41 12.32 5.02 -20.27
CA LEU A 41 12.09 4.64 -21.65
C LEU A 41 13.35 4.03 -22.27
N ALA A 42 13.19 3.40 -23.43
CA ALA A 42 14.34 2.94 -24.21
C ALA A 42 15.07 4.14 -24.83
N GLY A 43 16.38 4.21 -24.65
CA GLY A 43 17.24 5.23 -25.24
C GLY A 43 17.70 6.32 -24.27
N VAL A 44 18.46 7.26 -24.82
CA VAL A 44 19.04 8.41 -24.11
C VAL A 44 18.75 9.69 -24.88
N ASP A 45 18.77 10.83 -24.20
CA ASP A 45 18.74 12.16 -24.83
C ASP A 45 20.08 12.50 -25.53
N ALA A 46 20.18 13.71 -26.08
CA ALA A 46 21.38 14.16 -26.80
C ALA A 46 22.62 14.25 -25.89
N GLU A 47 22.40 14.41 -24.58
CA GLU A 47 23.41 14.50 -23.53
C GLU A 47 23.75 13.14 -22.92
N GLY A 48 23.12 12.05 -23.37
CA GLY A 48 23.36 10.69 -22.89
C GLY A 48 22.59 10.31 -21.62
N ASN A 49 21.65 11.13 -21.16
CA ASN A 49 20.81 10.80 -20.01
C ASN A 49 19.67 9.86 -20.41
N PRO A 50 19.28 8.91 -19.56
CA PRO A 50 18.13 8.04 -19.83
C PRO A 50 16.86 8.85 -20.09
N LEU A 51 16.16 8.50 -21.18
CA LEU A 51 14.83 9.06 -21.45
C LEU A 51 13.85 8.62 -20.36
N ARG A 52 13.06 9.57 -19.84
CA ARG A 52 12.11 9.35 -18.75
C ARG A 52 10.76 9.94 -19.12
N GLU A 53 9.70 9.19 -18.82
CA GLU A 53 8.31 9.64 -18.92
C GLU A 53 7.76 9.86 -17.52
N GLU A 54 7.26 11.06 -17.21
CA GLU A 54 6.53 11.27 -15.95
C GLU A 54 5.24 10.42 -15.97
N ILE A 55 5.09 9.57 -14.97
CA ILE A 55 3.91 8.70 -14.84
C ILE A 55 2.93 9.19 -13.78
N SER A 56 3.42 9.89 -12.76
CA SER A 56 2.63 10.36 -11.63
C SER A 56 3.43 11.32 -10.78
N SER A 57 2.74 12.14 -9.99
CA SER A 57 3.35 12.86 -8.87
C SER A 57 2.49 12.73 -7.63
N VAL A 58 3.16 12.67 -6.48
CA VAL A 58 2.51 12.49 -5.18
C VAL A 58 3.06 13.49 -4.18
N HIS A 59 2.21 13.86 -3.22
CA HIS A 59 2.62 14.70 -2.10
C HIS A 59 2.90 13.81 -0.89
N VAL A 60 4.10 13.93 -0.35
CA VAL A 60 4.54 13.30 0.89
C VAL A 60 4.50 14.30 2.03
N ARG A 61 4.32 13.80 3.25
CA ARG A 61 4.25 14.64 4.44
C ARG A 61 5.65 14.95 4.97
N PRO A 62 5.91 16.17 5.44
CA PRO A 62 7.19 16.51 6.08
C PRO A 62 7.42 15.65 7.33
N GLY A 63 8.68 15.32 7.61
CA GLY A 63 9.09 14.58 8.81
C GLY A 63 8.97 13.05 8.73
N VAL A 64 8.41 12.49 7.65
CA VAL A 64 8.44 11.04 7.40
C VAL A 64 9.62 10.72 6.48
N GLN A 65 10.50 9.83 6.94
CA GLN A 65 11.71 9.48 6.19
C GLN A 65 11.56 8.23 5.33
N ARG A 66 10.63 7.33 5.66
CA ARG A 66 10.46 6.03 4.99
C ARG A 66 9.11 5.99 4.30
N TRP A 67 9.12 5.68 3.01
CA TRP A 67 7.93 5.67 2.17
C TRP A 67 7.80 4.37 1.40
N LEU A 68 6.60 3.82 1.42
CA LEU A 68 6.18 2.74 0.55
C LEU A 68 5.23 3.32 -0.50
N PHE A 69 5.56 3.13 -1.78
CA PHE A 69 4.68 3.54 -2.88
C PHE A 69 3.88 2.35 -3.38
N ILE A 70 2.55 2.45 -3.31
CA ILE A 70 1.65 1.45 -3.88
C ILE A 70 1.16 1.93 -5.23
N PHE A 71 1.31 1.08 -6.25
CA PHE A 71 0.94 1.38 -7.62
C PHE A 71 -0.38 0.72 -7.98
N GLN A 72 -1.28 1.49 -8.54
CA GLN A 72 -2.51 1.01 -9.15
C GLN A 72 -2.57 1.49 -10.59
N ARG A 73 -3.25 0.73 -11.45
CA ARG A 73 -3.61 1.20 -12.78
C ARG A 73 -5.08 1.62 -12.76
N ASP A 74 -5.37 2.77 -13.35
CA ASP A 74 -6.74 3.13 -13.67
C ASP A 74 -7.21 2.44 -14.96
N GLU A 75 -8.49 2.64 -15.32
CA GLU A 75 -9.09 2.06 -16.52
C GLU A 75 -8.43 2.56 -17.83
N GLY A 76 -7.79 3.73 -17.79
CA GLY A 76 -7.00 4.29 -18.89
C GLY A 76 -5.55 3.80 -18.94
N GLY A 77 -5.15 2.92 -18.02
CA GLY A 77 -3.79 2.38 -17.92
C GLY A 77 -2.76 3.34 -17.30
N LYS A 78 -3.18 4.50 -16.78
CA LYS A 78 -2.30 5.42 -16.05
C LYS A 78 -2.04 4.91 -14.64
N TYR A 79 -0.87 5.25 -14.10
CA TYR A 79 -0.52 4.88 -12.74
C TYR A 79 -1.11 5.87 -11.74
N LYS A 80 -1.91 5.34 -10.81
CA LYS A 80 -2.25 6.01 -9.56
C LYS A 80 -1.28 5.52 -8.49
N VAL A 81 -0.53 6.44 -7.91
CA VAL A 81 0.47 6.13 -6.87
C VAL A 81 -0.02 6.65 -5.53
N SER A 82 0.01 5.81 -4.51
CA SER A 82 -0.32 6.21 -3.14
C SER A 82 0.92 6.12 -2.25
N PRO A 83 1.42 7.24 -1.70
CA PRO A 83 2.53 7.22 -0.75
C PRO A 83 2.02 6.81 0.63
N ILE A 84 2.62 5.78 1.21
CA ILE A 84 2.28 5.26 2.54
C ILE A 84 3.51 5.42 3.44
N PRO A 85 3.42 6.14 4.57
CA PRO A 85 4.51 6.23 5.54
C PRO A 85 4.89 4.84 6.06
N ASP A 86 6.14 4.43 5.99
CA ASP A 86 6.59 3.10 6.43
C ASP A 86 7.61 3.19 7.58
N ASP A 87 7.25 3.97 8.59
CA ASP A 87 8.02 4.06 9.84
C ASP A 87 7.76 2.83 10.72
N LEU A 88 8.83 2.16 11.14
CA LEU A 88 8.77 0.99 12.04
C LEU A 88 8.27 1.34 13.44
N LYS A 89 8.35 2.62 13.85
CA LYS A 89 7.80 3.08 15.13
C LYS A 89 6.28 3.13 15.12
N GLY A 90 5.68 3.48 13.97
CA GLY A 90 4.22 3.58 13.80
C GLY A 90 3.58 2.32 13.21
N PHE A 91 4.35 1.55 12.43
CA PHE A 91 3.93 0.30 11.78
C PHE A 91 5.04 -0.75 11.90
N GLY A 92 5.21 -1.27 13.12
CA GLY A 92 6.23 -2.26 13.49
C GLY A 92 5.74 -3.71 13.45
N PRO A 93 6.59 -4.67 13.87
CA PRO A 93 6.22 -6.07 14.04
C PRO A 93 4.98 -6.25 14.93
N GLY A 94 4.16 -7.25 14.63
CA GLY A 94 2.89 -7.50 15.31
C GLY A 94 1.77 -6.54 14.93
N GLN A 95 1.96 -5.68 13.93
CA GLN A 95 0.92 -4.76 13.47
C GLN A 95 0.39 -5.13 12.08
N CYS A 96 -0.87 -4.81 11.87
CA CYS A 96 -1.55 -4.95 10.59
C CYS A 96 -1.95 -3.55 10.11
N ARG A 97 -1.66 -3.22 8.85
CA ARG A 97 -2.14 -1.99 8.22
C ARG A 97 -3.08 -2.35 7.08
N PHE A 98 -4.30 -1.85 7.17
CA PHE A 98 -5.30 -2.01 6.11
C PHE A 98 -5.33 -0.75 5.26
N ILE A 99 -5.08 -0.90 3.96
CA ILE A 99 -5.05 0.20 2.99
C ILE A 99 -6.26 0.04 2.08
N ASN A 100 -7.16 1.02 2.13
CA ASN A 100 -8.39 1.02 1.37
C ASN A 100 -8.27 1.87 0.12
N PHE A 101 -8.18 1.20 -1.03
CA PHE A 101 -8.18 1.87 -2.33
C PHE A 101 -9.57 2.05 -2.92
N SER A 102 -10.58 1.42 -2.32
CA SER A 102 -11.96 1.53 -2.79
C SER A 102 -12.57 2.89 -2.42
N PRO A 103 -13.59 3.35 -3.16
CA PRO A 103 -14.36 4.55 -2.82
C PRO A 103 -15.36 4.32 -1.68
N TYR A 104 -15.34 3.15 -1.04
CA TYR A 104 -16.27 2.75 0.02
C TYR A 104 -15.53 2.71 1.35
N GLN A 105 -16.17 3.13 2.44
CA GLN A 105 -15.62 2.86 3.77
C GLN A 105 -15.66 1.35 4.03
N VAL A 106 -14.63 0.84 4.71
CA VAL A 106 -14.57 -0.56 5.14
C VAL A 106 -14.50 -0.63 6.65
N ALA A 107 -15.35 -1.44 7.26
CA ALA A 107 -15.25 -1.82 8.65
C ALA A 107 -14.64 -3.22 8.75
N VAL A 108 -13.61 -3.37 9.58
CA VAL A 108 -12.94 -4.64 9.88
C VAL A 108 -13.17 -4.93 11.35
N LYS A 109 -13.83 -6.05 11.63
CA LYS A 109 -13.87 -6.63 12.97
C LYS A 109 -12.82 -7.73 13.03
N MET A 110 -11.85 -7.58 13.93
CA MET A 110 -10.87 -8.62 14.22
C MET A 110 -10.87 -8.89 15.72
N SER A 111 -11.11 -10.14 16.09
CA SER A 111 -11.33 -10.54 17.48
C SER A 111 -12.50 -9.73 18.11
N LYS A 112 -12.24 -8.89 19.12
CA LYS A 112 -13.26 -8.06 19.80
C LYS A 112 -13.25 -6.60 19.35
N GLU A 113 -12.35 -6.22 18.45
CA GLU A 113 -12.11 -4.84 18.07
C GLU A 113 -12.67 -4.57 16.68
N THR A 114 -13.20 -3.37 16.47
CA THR A 114 -13.71 -2.91 15.18
C THR A 114 -12.93 -1.69 14.73
N LEU A 115 -12.36 -1.77 13.53
CA LEU A 115 -11.62 -0.73 12.88
C LEU A 115 -12.39 -0.19 11.67
N ASN A 116 -12.56 1.12 11.61
CA ASN A 116 -13.07 1.79 10.41
C ASN A 116 -11.90 2.26 9.56
N ILE A 117 -11.94 1.92 8.28
CA ILE A 117 -10.94 2.29 7.28
C ILE A 117 -11.62 3.23 6.28
N PRO A 118 -11.24 4.51 6.26
CA PRO A 118 -11.86 5.48 5.37
C PRO A 118 -11.64 5.09 3.91
N ALA A 119 -12.54 5.53 3.03
CA ALA A 119 -12.35 5.43 1.59
C ALA A 119 -11.04 6.15 1.20
N HIS A 120 -10.24 5.53 0.34
CA HIS A 120 -8.94 6.05 -0.11
C HIS A 120 -7.94 6.38 1.02
N GLY A 121 -8.05 5.72 2.18
CA GLY A 121 -7.13 5.90 3.30
C GLY A 121 -6.62 4.57 3.86
N PHE A 122 -6.00 4.63 5.04
CA PHE A 122 -5.52 3.43 5.73
C PHE A 122 -5.75 3.55 7.23
N SER A 123 -5.78 2.40 7.90
CA SER A 123 -5.83 2.32 9.35
C SER A 123 -4.92 1.21 9.85
N ASP A 124 -4.25 1.48 10.96
CA ASP A 124 -3.35 0.53 11.62
C ASP A 124 -4.09 -0.18 12.75
N PHE A 125 -3.76 -1.45 12.92
CA PHE A 125 -4.34 -2.33 13.91
C PHE A 125 -3.23 -3.03 14.67
N SER A 126 -3.31 -2.97 16.00
CA SER A 126 -2.43 -3.72 16.89
C SER A 126 -3.31 -4.69 17.68
N PRO A 127 -3.30 -5.98 17.34
CA PRO A 127 -4.10 -6.96 18.06
C PRO A 127 -3.75 -6.94 19.55
N SER A 128 -4.76 -6.92 20.41
CA SER A 128 -4.58 -7.08 21.85
C SER A 128 -4.00 -8.44 22.22
N GLN A 129 -4.29 -9.48 21.42
CA GLN A 129 -3.67 -10.79 21.54
C GLN A 129 -2.25 -10.79 20.98
N ARG A 130 -1.28 -11.24 21.80
CA ARG A 130 0.14 -11.27 21.43
C ARG A 130 0.66 -12.62 20.95
N GLU A 131 -0.14 -13.68 21.09
CA GLU A 131 0.22 -15.02 20.66
C GLU A 131 0.01 -15.19 19.16
N GLU A 132 1.00 -15.80 18.51
CA GLU A 132 0.96 -16.15 17.10
C GLU A 132 -0.19 -17.13 16.80
N GLY A 133 -0.94 -16.89 15.73
CA GLY A 133 -2.08 -17.73 15.38
C GLY A 133 -3.11 -17.06 14.48
N TYR A 134 -4.23 -17.76 14.28
CA TYR A 134 -5.30 -17.32 13.39
C TYR A 134 -6.40 -16.57 14.15
N GLN A 135 -6.68 -15.33 13.73
CA GLN A 135 -7.69 -14.43 14.29
C GLN A 135 -8.95 -14.43 13.43
N GLU A 136 -10.11 -14.67 14.04
CA GLU A 136 -11.40 -14.49 13.37
C GLU A 136 -11.56 -13.04 12.93
N THR A 137 -11.84 -12.87 11.64
CA THR A 137 -11.94 -11.57 11.00
C THR A 137 -13.16 -11.51 10.10
N PHE A 138 -13.90 -10.42 10.23
CA PHE A 138 -15.04 -10.09 9.40
C PHE A 138 -14.87 -8.69 8.82
N MET A 139 -15.08 -8.53 7.53
CA MET A 139 -14.95 -7.24 6.84
C MET A 139 -16.21 -6.93 6.05
N VAL A 140 -16.67 -5.69 6.16
CA VAL A 140 -17.78 -5.17 5.36
C VAL A 140 -17.41 -3.84 4.74
N SER A 141 -17.82 -3.63 3.50
CA SER A 141 -17.82 -2.32 2.86
C SER A 141 -19.20 -1.69 3.00
N VAL A 142 -19.25 -0.37 3.03
CA VAL A 142 -20.50 0.41 3.07
C VAL A 142 -20.60 1.21 1.77
N THR A 143 -21.63 0.92 0.97
CA THR A 143 -21.88 1.66 -0.28
C THR A 143 -22.30 3.11 -0.02
N LYS A 144 -22.36 3.94 -1.06
CA LYS A 144 -22.84 5.33 -0.93
C LYS A 144 -24.29 5.41 -0.43
N GLU A 145 -25.08 4.38 -0.71
CA GLU A 145 -26.46 4.22 -0.24
C GLU A 145 -26.57 3.67 1.20
N GLY A 146 -25.44 3.49 1.91
CA GLY A 146 -25.40 2.95 3.27
C GLY A 146 -25.62 1.43 3.35
N LYS A 147 -25.63 0.72 2.21
CA LYS A 147 -25.79 -0.75 2.21
C LYS A 147 -24.46 -1.42 2.55
N ALA A 148 -24.48 -2.28 3.56
CA ALA A 148 -23.31 -3.09 3.91
C ALA A 148 -23.17 -4.28 2.95
N ARG A 149 -21.94 -4.54 2.50
CA ARG A 149 -21.59 -5.75 1.74
C ARG A 149 -20.43 -6.47 2.39
N ARG A 150 -20.56 -7.79 2.53
CA ARG A 150 -19.48 -8.64 3.03
C ARG A 150 -18.32 -8.63 2.04
N VAL A 151 -17.14 -8.28 2.54
CA VAL A 151 -15.86 -8.30 1.83
C VAL A 151 -15.10 -9.57 2.16
N PHE A 152 -15.04 -9.93 3.45
CA PHE A 152 -14.32 -11.10 3.93
C PHE A 152 -14.97 -11.66 5.19
N GLU A 153 -14.90 -12.98 5.35
CA GLU A 153 -15.24 -13.70 6.56
C GLU A 153 -14.34 -14.92 6.63
N GLY A 154 -13.56 -15.03 7.70
CA GLY A 154 -12.61 -16.12 7.86
C GLY A 154 -11.59 -15.82 8.93
N LYS A 155 -10.38 -16.37 8.77
CA LYS A 155 -9.29 -16.17 9.71
C LYS A 155 -8.10 -15.51 9.04
N LEU A 156 -7.53 -14.50 9.70
CA LEU A 156 -6.27 -13.89 9.30
C LEU A 156 -5.17 -14.35 10.24
N TYR A 157 -4.00 -14.65 9.68
CA TYR A 157 -2.84 -15.02 10.48
C TYR A 157 -2.23 -13.77 11.13
N TYR A 158 -1.88 -13.91 12.40
CA TYR A 158 -1.16 -12.92 13.19
C TYR A 158 0.14 -13.55 13.70
N SER A 159 1.21 -12.75 13.72
CA SER A 159 2.51 -13.14 14.24
C SER A 159 3.21 -11.90 14.81
N PRO A 160 3.73 -11.93 16.04
CA PRO A 160 4.46 -10.79 16.61
C PRO A 160 5.79 -10.49 15.88
N GLN A 161 6.29 -11.41 15.05
CA GLN A 161 7.52 -11.25 14.27
C GLN A 161 7.29 -10.66 12.88
N LEU A 162 6.04 -10.60 12.42
CA LEU A 162 5.66 -10.10 11.11
C LEU A 162 4.83 -8.82 11.26
N ARG A 163 4.88 -7.97 10.24
CA ARG A 163 3.84 -6.96 10.02
C ARG A 163 3.11 -7.26 8.73
N PHE A 164 1.81 -6.99 8.68
CA PHE A 164 0.97 -7.32 7.54
C PHE A 164 0.43 -6.07 6.88
N LEU A 165 0.58 -5.98 5.56
CA LEU A 165 -0.17 -5.04 4.73
C LEU A 165 -1.38 -5.75 4.13
N TYR A 166 -2.57 -5.22 4.38
CA TYR A 166 -3.79 -5.68 3.72
C TYR A 166 -4.25 -4.63 2.71
N LEU A 167 -4.14 -4.93 1.43
CA LEU A 167 -4.59 -4.06 0.35
C LEU A 167 -6.06 -4.39 0.04
N LEU A 168 -6.96 -3.43 0.25
CA LEU A 168 -8.38 -3.53 -0.07
C LEU A 168 -8.63 -2.82 -1.41
N LEU A 169 -8.84 -3.61 -2.47
CA LEU A 169 -8.94 -3.16 -3.85
C LEU A 169 -10.40 -3.24 -4.32
N PRO A 170 -10.93 -2.23 -5.03
CA PRO A 170 -12.26 -2.34 -5.62
C PRO A 170 -12.29 -3.53 -6.60
N ASP A 171 -13.33 -4.35 -6.51
CA ASP A 171 -13.57 -5.41 -7.49
C ASP A 171 -14.45 -4.87 -8.61
N LEU A 172 -13.80 -4.49 -9.72
CA LEU A 172 -14.45 -3.89 -10.89
C LEU A 172 -15.40 -4.85 -11.62
N ARG A 173 -15.31 -6.16 -11.37
CA ARG A 173 -16.23 -7.17 -11.92
C ARG A 173 -17.44 -7.43 -11.01
N GLY A 174 -17.35 -6.97 -9.77
CA GLY A 174 -18.37 -7.18 -8.74
C GLY A 174 -19.49 -6.15 -8.81
N ARG A 175 -20.39 -6.23 -7.83
CA ARG A 175 -21.44 -5.22 -7.65
C ARG A 175 -20.84 -4.00 -6.95
N GLU A 176 -21.54 -2.87 -6.96
CA GLU A 176 -21.15 -1.71 -6.15
C GLU A 176 -20.84 -2.13 -4.70
N GLY A 177 -19.70 -1.74 -4.16
CA GLY A 177 -19.25 -2.16 -2.82
C GLY A 177 -18.44 -3.46 -2.79
N SER A 178 -18.30 -4.19 -3.90
CA SER A 178 -17.43 -5.37 -3.96
C SER A 178 -15.96 -4.95 -3.83
N ILE A 179 -15.24 -5.64 -2.93
CA ILE A 179 -13.81 -5.41 -2.64
C ILE A 179 -13.11 -6.76 -2.64
N ARG A 180 -11.95 -6.81 -3.28
CA ARG A 180 -10.98 -7.91 -3.17
C ARG A 180 -9.87 -7.48 -2.24
N PHE A 181 -9.38 -8.38 -1.39
CA PHE A 181 -8.25 -8.08 -0.51
C PHE A 181 -7.04 -8.98 -0.76
N VAL A 182 -5.84 -8.46 -0.46
CA VAL A 182 -4.57 -9.18 -0.52
C VAL A 182 -3.79 -8.88 0.75
N GLY A 183 -3.32 -9.93 1.44
CA GLY A 183 -2.43 -9.80 2.60
C GLY A 183 -0.97 -10.01 2.18
N ILE A 184 -0.09 -9.12 2.62
CA ILE A 184 1.35 -9.17 2.31
C ILE A 184 2.13 -9.15 3.63
N PRO A 185 2.68 -10.30 4.05
CA PRO A 185 3.54 -10.36 5.23
C PRO A 185 4.90 -9.71 4.96
N GLU A 186 5.49 -9.14 5.99
CA GLU A 186 6.89 -8.74 5.97
C GLU A 186 7.54 -9.05 7.32
N ARG A 187 8.73 -9.65 7.26
CA ARG A 187 9.59 -9.85 8.44
C ARG A 187 10.51 -8.65 8.58
N ILE A 188 10.50 -8.02 9.75
CA ILE A 188 11.43 -6.92 10.03
C ILE A 188 12.81 -7.50 10.32
N GLY A 189 13.82 -7.07 9.55
CA GLY A 189 15.20 -7.53 9.67
C GLY A 189 15.71 -8.42 8.54
N SER A 190 14.87 -8.73 7.53
CA SER A 190 15.34 -9.31 6.27
C SER A 190 15.29 -8.25 5.17
N ASP A 191 16.41 -7.97 4.51
CA ASP A 191 16.49 -7.17 3.28
C ASP A 191 15.75 -7.80 2.08
N ASN A 192 14.92 -8.82 2.32
CA ASN A 192 14.06 -9.47 1.35
C ASN A 192 12.67 -9.72 1.98
N PRO A 193 11.58 -9.23 1.37
CA PRO A 193 10.25 -9.76 1.66
C PRO A 193 10.17 -11.22 1.19
N LEU A 194 9.50 -12.08 1.97
CA LEU A 194 9.24 -13.45 1.57
C LEU A 194 8.32 -13.45 0.33
N PRO A 195 8.52 -14.42 -0.61
CA PRO A 195 7.78 -14.51 -1.87
C PRO A 195 6.28 -14.72 -1.70
#